data_AF-A0A814IH77-F1
#
_entry.id   AF-A0A814IH77-F1
#
_cell.length_a   1.000
_cell.length_b   1.000
_cell.length_c   1.000
_cell.angle_alpha   90.00
_cell.angle_beta   90.00
_cell.angle_gamma   90.00
#
_symmetry.space_group_name_H-M   'P 1'
#
loop_
_entity.id
_entity.type
_entity.pdbx_description
1 polymer ?
#
loop_
_entity_poly.entity_id
_entity_poly.type
_entity_poly.pdbx_seq_one_letter_code
_entity_poly.pdbx_strand_id
1 'polypeptide(L)'
;MMPCSPCMIIEYDVHELVRSETGNFLKRMGWPVNSTTEEARMKWKIAMKFLIPMKFDVNRAINLYRTYENVRKAENLDRIWINNPHLIREIQSNKFFTLRQLPNQPLNVYFTAAHLIDITSTNSLSQQDRELISLQALICQLDVATENMEVQNTGLNFIYDMQNCSASQFDMNLSRKILKLLQGNYPAMVKNIFIISAPKWFKIAYKVMMYTSDQMRDVLITHYNYSLDDIPISLGGSLDPTLNGNNRYQTCLSTVTNSQSICHSYYSLDYQPKTTTSNILFFNTDHHHHHHQNQDTSSTLSSTITTTSPKSLVAIVALRRNHESSSSSSSQIRVRKRESSSSSDTDKRLRSNENSIEEESPIIKPLTYIPQEISIE
;
A
#
# COMPACT_ATOMS: atom_id res chain seq x y z
N MET A 1 -51.52 2.46 33.46
CA MET A 1 -50.71 2.36 32.23
C MET A 1 -50.39 3.77 31.80
N MET A 2 -49.14 4.21 32.00
CA MET A 2 -48.67 5.51 31.48
C MET A 2 -48.30 5.34 30.00
N PRO A 3 -48.59 6.33 29.13
CA PRO A 3 -48.10 6.30 27.77
C PRO A 3 -46.61 6.68 27.76
N CYS A 4 -45.78 5.84 27.13
CA CYS A 4 -44.39 6.18 26.82
C CYS A 4 -44.35 7.39 25.88
N SER A 5 -43.53 8.38 26.24
CA SER A 5 -43.21 9.52 25.38
C SER A 5 -42.55 9.06 24.07
N PRO A 6 -42.79 9.75 22.93
CA PRO A 6 -42.13 9.42 21.68
C PRO A 6 -40.64 9.78 21.79
N CYS A 7 -39.76 8.82 21.48
CA CYS A 7 -38.37 9.11 21.19
C CYS A 7 -38.30 10.12 20.03
N MET A 8 -37.94 11.37 20.32
CA MET A 8 -37.48 12.31 19.31
C MET A 8 -36.18 11.77 18.71
N ILE A 9 -36.28 11.13 17.55
CA ILE A 9 -35.14 10.98 16.65
C ILE A 9 -34.91 12.37 16.09
N ILE A 10 -33.91 13.08 16.62
CA ILE A 10 -33.39 14.30 16.02
C ILE A 10 -32.69 13.85 14.73
N GLU A 11 -33.39 13.91 13.60
CA GLU A 11 -32.74 14.02 12.30
C GLU A 11 -31.94 15.32 12.32
N TYR A 12 -30.70 15.24 12.80
CA TYR A 12 -29.72 16.30 12.58
C TYR A 12 -29.58 16.45 11.06
N ASP A 13 -29.84 17.66 10.55
CA ASP A 13 -29.67 17.95 9.13
C ASP A 13 -28.21 17.69 8.76
N VAL A 14 -27.99 16.68 7.89
CA VAL A 14 -26.67 16.28 7.41
C VAL A 14 -25.94 17.49 6.81
N HIS A 15 -26.66 18.44 6.19
CA HIS A 15 -26.06 19.66 5.66
C HIS A 15 -25.51 20.58 6.76
N GLU A 16 -26.19 20.68 7.91
CA GLU A 16 -25.74 21.50 9.03
C GLU A 16 -24.49 20.90 9.68
N LEU A 17 -24.48 19.57 9.90
CA LEU A 17 -23.31 18.87 10.42
C LEU A 17 -22.10 19.06 9.51
N VAL A 18 -22.25 18.81 8.21
CA VAL A 18 -21.18 18.97 7.21
C VAL A 18 -20.63 20.40 7.25
N ARG A 19 -21.52 21.40 7.30
CA ARG A 19 -21.11 22.80 7.32
C ARG A 19 -20.38 23.17 8.62
N SER A 20 -20.92 22.76 9.76
CA SER A 20 -20.33 23.00 11.09
C SER A 20 -18.93 22.41 11.20
N GLU A 21 -18.79 21.11 10.94
CA GLU A 21 -17.53 20.41 11.16
C GLU A 21 -16.46 20.79 10.15
N THR A 22 -16.85 21.08 8.90
CA THR A 22 -15.91 21.64 7.92
C THR A 22 -15.44 23.02 8.34
N GLY A 23 -16.34 23.90 8.81
CA GLY A 23 -15.97 25.20 9.34
C GLY A 23 -15.02 25.10 10.55
N ASN A 24 -15.25 24.14 11.45
CA ASN A 24 -14.39 23.87 12.59
C ASN A 24 -13.00 23.38 12.16
N PHE A 25 -12.93 22.45 11.21
CA PHE A 25 -11.67 22.00 10.61
C PHE A 25 -10.88 23.18 10.02
N LEU A 26 -11.52 24.00 9.16
CA LEU A 26 -10.89 25.14 8.51
C LEU A 26 -10.35 26.15 9.55
N LYS A 27 -11.17 26.48 10.55
CA LYS A 27 -10.77 27.39 11.65
C LYS A 27 -9.53 26.88 12.38
N ARG A 28 -9.49 25.59 12.71
CA ARG A 28 -8.35 24.97 13.42
C ARG A 28 -7.10 24.83 12.57
N MET A 29 -7.25 24.77 11.25
CA MET A 29 -6.15 24.82 10.31
C MET A 29 -5.66 26.25 10.01
N GLY A 30 -6.36 27.28 10.53
CA GLY A 30 -6.06 28.69 10.23
C GLY A 30 -6.41 29.07 8.78
N TRP A 31 -7.35 28.36 8.17
CA TRP A 31 -7.78 28.58 6.79
C TRP A 31 -9.05 29.44 6.71
N PRO A 32 -9.29 30.13 5.59
CA PRO A 32 -10.48 30.96 5.41
C PRO A 32 -11.76 30.11 5.50
N VAL A 33 -12.67 30.50 6.40
CA VAL A 33 -13.96 29.81 6.62
C VAL A 33 -15.08 30.41 5.75
N ASN A 34 -15.10 31.74 5.61
CA ASN A 34 -16.13 32.48 4.90
C ASN A 34 -15.48 33.31 3.79
N SER A 35 -15.28 32.71 2.62
CA SER A 35 -14.75 33.41 1.45
C SER A 35 -15.24 32.73 0.18
N THR A 36 -15.57 33.53 -0.83
CA THR A 36 -15.95 33.05 -2.18
C THR A 36 -14.74 32.85 -3.09
N THR A 37 -13.53 33.13 -2.59
CA THR A 37 -12.27 32.97 -3.33
C THR A 37 -12.05 31.51 -3.72
N GLU A 38 -11.37 31.30 -4.85
CA GLU A 38 -11.04 29.95 -5.33
C GLU A 38 -10.16 29.20 -4.33
N GLU A 39 -9.25 29.92 -3.65
CA GLU A 39 -8.44 29.36 -2.56
C GLU A 39 -9.31 28.78 -1.44
N ALA A 40 -10.34 29.52 -1.00
CA ALA A 40 -11.23 29.05 0.07
C ALA A 40 -12.04 27.81 -0.35
N ARG A 41 -12.51 27.77 -1.62
CA ARG A 41 -13.16 26.58 -2.17
C ARG A 41 -12.22 25.38 -2.20
N MET A 42 -10.97 25.59 -2.56
CA MET A 42 -9.96 24.53 -2.55
C MET A 42 -9.69 24.02 -1.13
N LYS A 43 -9.53 24.93 -0.16
CA LYS A 43 -9.37 24.55 1.26
C LYS A 43 -10.57 23.79 1.79
N TRP A 44 -11.79 24.18 1.39
CA TRP A 44 -13.01 23.44 1.71
C TRP A 44 -12.98 22.02 1.16
N LYS A 45 -12.64 21.84 -0.13
CA LYS A 45 -12.51 20.53 -0.77
C LYS A 45 -11.46 19.65 -0.06
N ILE A 46 -10.30 20.22 0.29
CA ILE A 46 -9.27 19.55 1.09
C ILE A 46 -9.87 19.10 2.43
N ALA A 47 -10.52 19.99 3.19
CA ALA A 47 -11.10 19.64 4.48
C ALA A 47 -12.08 18.47 4.37
N MET A 48 -12.99 18.50 3.39
CA MET A 48 -13.95 17.43 3.13
C MET A 48 -13.28 16.08 2.87
N LYS A 49 -12.21 16.06 2.05
CA LYS A 49 -11.44 14.84 1.72
C LYS A 49 -10.89 14.12 2.96
N PHE A 50 -10.57 14.86 4.03
CA PHE A 50 -10.08 14.30 5.30
C PHE A 50 -11.18 14.08 6.34
N LEU A 51 -12.29 14.84 6.28
CA LEU A 51 -13.43 14.69 7.20
C LEU A 51 -14.30 13.49 6.86
N ILE A 52 -14.61 13.25 5.58
CA ILE A 52 -15.45 12.16 5.11
C ILE A 52 -14.99 10.78 5.64
N PRO A 53 -13.72 10.36 5.45
CA PRO A 53 -13.26 9.06 5.94
C PRO A 53 -13.29 8.98 7.48
N MET A 54 -13.18 10.12 8.17
CA MET A 54 -13.23 10.22 9.63
C MET A 54 -14.64 10.42 10.19
N LYS A 55 -15.68 10.35 9.33
CA LYS A 55 -17.08 10.55 9.71
C LYS A 55 -17.29 11.88 10.42
N PHE A 56 -16.64 12.92 9.91
CA PHE A 56 -16.67 14.29 10.42
C PHE A 56 -16.09 14.48 11.83
N ASP A 57 -15.30 13.52 12.35
CA ASP A 57 -14.46 13.78 13.53
C ASP A 57 -13.31 14.73 13.15
N VAL A 58 -13.44 15.99 13.55
CA VAL A 58 -12.49 17.07 13.23
C VAL A 58 -11.09 16.78 13.79
N ASN A 59 -10.97 16.21 14.99
CA ASN A 59 -9.65 15.93 15.59
C ASN A 59 -8.92 14.86 14.79
N ARG A 60 -9.61 13.77 14.49
CA ARG A 60 -9.05 12.67 13.71
C ARG A 60 -8.73 13.10 12.28
N ALA A 61 -9.58 13.92 11.66
CA ALA A 61 -9.35 14.45 10.31
C ALA A 61 -8.12 15.36 10.25
N ILE A 62 -7.92 16.26 11.23
CA ILE A 62 -6.73 17.11 11.30
C ILE A 62 -5.48 16.27 11.48
N ASN A 63 -5.53 15.26 12.36
CA ASN A 63 -4.42 14.35 12.55
C ASN A 63 -4.08 13.61 11.25
N LEU A 64 -5.11 13.06 10.57
CA LEU A 64 -4.95 12.38 9.29
C LEU A 64 -4.32 13.29 8.23
N TYR A 65 -4.77 14.54 8.11
CA TYR A 65 -4.19 15.52 7.18
C TYR A 65 -2.70 15.77 7.47
N ARG A 66 -2.35 16.00 8.74
CA ARG A 66 -0.97 16.27 9.15
C ARG A 66 -0.06 15.07 8.92
N THR A 67 -0.51 13.87 9.28
CA THR A 67 0.31 12.67 9.09
C THR A 67 0.45 12.33 7.61
N TYR A 68 -0.61 12.49 6.83
CA TYR A 68 -0.56 12.38 5.36
C TYR A 68 0.50 13.31 4.74
N GLU A 69 0.48 14.60 5.07
CA GLU A 69 1.47 15.58 4.62
C GLU A 69 2.91 15.19 5.02
N ASN A 70 3.09 14.78 6.27
CA ASN A 70 4.40 14.39 6.78
C ASN A 70 4.94 13.14 6.09
N VAL A 71 4.09 12.14 5.85
CA VAL A 71 4.51 10.91 5.15
C VAL A 71 4.83 11.22 3.69
N ARG A 72 4.04 12.06 3.00
CA ARG A 72 4.39 12.46 1.62
C ARG A 72 5.75 13.12 1.55
N LYS A 73 6.06 14.08 2.43
CA LYS A 73 7.39 14.74 2.48
C LYS A 73 8.50 13.76 2.81
N ALA A 74 8.31 12.90 3.81
CA ALA A 74 9.31 11.93 4.23
C ALA A 74 9.67 10.92 3.13
N GLU A 75 8.72 10.59 2.26
CA GLU A 75 8.92 9.63 1.15
C GLU A 75 9.16 10.33 -0.22
N ASN A 76 9.35 11.67 -0.25
CA ASN A 76 9.55 12.48 -1.47
C ASN A 76 8.38 12.41 -2.48
N LEU A 77 7.15 12.52 -1.97
CA LEU A 77 5.88 12.48 -2.71
C LEU A 77 5.12 13.81 -2.67
N ASP A 78 5.76 14.86 -2.15
CA ASP A 78 5.23 16.22 -2.12
C ASP A 78 5.46 16.98 -3.44
N ARG A 79 6.34 16.47 -4.31
CA ARG A 79 6.55 16.96 -5.68
C ARG A 79 6.76 15.79 -6.65
N ILE A 80 5.78 15.53 -7.51
CA ILE A 80 5.77 14.43 -8.47
C ILE A 80 5.74 15.00 -9.88
N TRP A 81 6.75 14.65 -10.68
CA TRP A 81 6.76 14.99 -12.10
C TRP A 81 5.98 13.95 -12.90
N ILE A 82 4.73 14.24 -13.22
CA ILE A 82 3.83 13.28 -13.89
C ILE A 82 4.33 12.90 -15.30
N ASN A 83 5.12 13.77 -15.93
CA ASN A 83 5.73 13.55 -17.24
C ASN A 83 7.09 12.83 -17.19
N ASN A 84 7.55 12.38 -16.02
CA ASN A 84 8.75 11.56 -15.93
C ASN A 84 8.56 10.27 -16.74
N PRO A 85 9.39 9.98 -17.76
CA PRO A 85 9.23 8.80 -18.60
C PRO A 85 9.23 7.47 -17.82
N HIS A 86 9.95 7.39 -16.71
CA HIS A 86 9.94 6.18 -15.87
C HIS A 86 8.63 6.02 -15.10
N LEU A 87 8.05 7.13 -14.61
CA LEU A 87 6.74 7.11 -13.95
C LEU A 87 5.62 6.76 -14.93
N ILE A 88 5.67 7.31 -16.15
CA ILE A 88 4.69 7.00 -17.21
C ILE A 88 4.68 5.49 -17.49
N ARG A 89 5.87 4.90 -17.72
CA ARG A 89 6.00 3.45 -17.93
C ARG A 89 5.49 2.65 -16.73
N GLU A 90 5.81 3.09 -15.52
CA GLU A 90 5.37 2.40 -14.30
C GLU A 90 3.84 2.42 -14.17
N ILE A 91 3.18 3.55 -14.43
CA ILE A 91 1.71 3.64 -14.44
C ILE A 91 1.11 2.71 -15.51
N GLN A 92 1.67 2.72 -16.72
CA GLN A 92 1.22 1.91 -17.86
C GLN A 92 1.47 0.41 -17.68
N SER A 93 2.42 0.01 -16.83
CA SER A 93 2.86 -1.39 -16.67
C SER A 93 1.81 -2.37 -16.14
N ASN A 94 0.69 -1.87 -15.60
CA ASN A 94 -0.40 -2.67 -15.01
C ASN A 94 -0.05 -3.33 -13.67
N LYS A 95 1.11 -3.02 -13.10
CA LYS A 95 1.50 -3.46 -11.75
C LYS A 95 0.52 -3.03 -10.67
N PHE A 96 -0.07 -1.85 -10.87
CA PHE A 96 -0.98 -1.17 -9.97
C PHE A 96 -2.16 -0.66 -10.77
N PHE A 97 -3.39 -1.02 -10.43
CA PHE A 97 -4.58 -0.40 -10.99
C PHE A 97 -5.82 -0.56 -10.10
N THR A 98 -6.80 0.29 -10.30
CA THR A 98 -8.11 0.22 -9.62
C THR A 98 -9.09 -0.56 -10.48
N LEU A 99 -9.88 -1.44 -9.87
CA LEU A 99 -11.06 -2.00 -10.53
C LEU A 99 -12.15 -0.92 -10.64
N ARG A 100 -13.21 -1.21 -11.39
CA ARG A 100 -14.37 -0.32 -11.49
C ARG A 100 -14.94 -0.03 -10.09
N GLN A 101 -15.23 1.23 -9.81
CA GLN A 101 -15.93 1.63 -8.58
C GLN A 101 -17.39 1.15 -8.66
N LEU A 102 -17.85 0.49 -7.59
CA LEU A 102 -19.23 0.02 -7.45
C LEU A 102 -19.98 0.84 -6.39
N PRO A 103 -21.29 1.08 -6.57
CA PRO A 103 -22.07 1.86 -5.61
C PRO A 103 -22.03 1.26 -4.21
N ASN A 104 -21.81 2.11 -3.20
CA ASN A 104 -21.76 1.78 -1.77
C ASN A 104 -20.71 0.74 -1.37
N GLN A 105 -19.71 0.47 -2.22
CA GLN A 105 -18.65 -0.50 -1.96
C GLN A 105 -17.28 0.18 -1.84
N PRO A 106 -16.34 -0.40 -1.07
CA PRO A 106 -14.95 0.03 -1.11
C PRO A 106 -14.38 -0.15 -2.51
N LEU A 107 -13.51 0.77 -2.95
CA LEU A 107 -12.79 0.61 -4.20
C LEU A 107 -11.77 -0.52 -4.06
N ASN A 108 -11.77 -1.45 -5.00
CA ASN A 108 -10.77 -2.52 -5.04
C ASN A 108 -9.55 -2.05 -5.85
N VAL A 109 -8.41 -1.99 -5.18
CA VAL A 109 -7.11 -1.63 -5.77
C VAL A 109 -6.29 -2.90 -5.91
N TYR A 110 -5.86 -3.19 -7.13
CA TYR A 110 -5.13 -4.39 -7.52
C TYR A 110 -3.63 -4.12 -7.66
N PHE A 111 -2.84 -5.07 -7.17
CA PHE A 111 -1.38 -5.05 -7.14
C PHE A 111 -0.88 -6.41 -7.60
N THR A 112 0.09 -6.45 -8.52
CA THR A 112 0.73 -7.71 -8.91
C THR A 112 2.23 -7.67 -8.69
N ALA A 113 2.76 -8.70 -8.02
CA ALA A 113 4.18 -8.87 -7.77
C ALA A 113 4.95 -9.34 -9.01
N ALA A 114 4.29 -10.05 -9.93
CA ALA A 114 4.93 -10.61 -11.14
C ALA A 114 5.53 -9.52 -12.03
N HIS A 115 4.91 -8.35 -12.07
CA HIS A 115 5.31 -7.26 -12.95
C HIS A 115 6.14 -6.18 -12.26
N LEU A 116 6.35 -6.20 -10.93
CA LEU A 116 7.14 -5.17 -10.22
C LEU A 116 8.59 -5.05 -10.75
N ILE A 117 9.03 -6.02 -11.54
CA ILE A 117 10.42 -6.27 -11.92
C ILE A 117 10.50 -6.47 -13.44
N ASP A 118 10.20 -5.41 -14.20
CA ASP A 118 10.63 -5.35 -15.60
C ASP A 118 12.06 -4.79 -15.64
N ILE A 119 13.02 -5.66 -15.30
CA ILE A 119 14.46 -5.37 -15.10
C ILE A 119 15.11 -4.80 -16.37
N THR A 120 14.52 -5.06 -17.54
CA THR A 120 15.17 -4.81 -18.83
C THR A 120 15.23 -3.32 -19.21
N SER A 121 14.36 -2.47 -18.65
CA SER A 121 14.30 -1.03 -18.99
C SER A 121 14.78 -0.07 -17.89
N THR A 122 15.07 -0.56 -16.68
CA THR A 122 15.46 0.25 -15.51
C THR A 122 16.83 -0.09 -14.95
N ASN A 123 17.66 -0.87 -15.65
CA ASN A 123 19.00 -1.25 -15.18
C ASN A 123 19.93 -0.05 -14.89
N SER A 124 19.61 1.15 -15.40
CA SER A 124 20.33 2.38 -15.09
C SER A 124 19.88 3.09 -13.80
N LEU A 125 18.78 2.66 -13.18
CA LEU A 125 18.23 3.30 -11.99
C LEU A 125 18.70 2.60 -10.71
N SER A 126 18.97 3.41 -9.68
CA SER A 126 19.24 2.88 -8.35
C SER A 126 17.99 2.16 -7.81
N GLN A 127 18.18 1.24 -6.85
CA GLN A 127 17.05 0.60 -6.16
C GLN A 127 16.11 1.64 -5.53
N GLN A 128 16.67 2.68 -4.92
CA GLN A 128 15.90 3.73 -4.27
C GLN A 128 15.03 4.51 -5.28
N ASP A 129 15.55 4.82 -6.48
CA ASP A 129 14.77 5.49 -7.51
C ASP A 129 13.63 4.59 -8.02
N ARG A 130 13.86 3.29 -8.19
CA ARG A 130 12.82 2.31 -8.56
C ARG A 130 11.70 2.24 -7.52
N GLU A 131 12.05 2.17 -6.23
CA GLU A 131 11.09 2.19 -5.14
C GLU A 131 10.27 3.49 -5.14
N LEU A 132 10.93 4.64 -5.33
CA LEU A 132 10.27 5.94 -5.40
C LEU A 132 9.30 6.03 -6.59
N ILE A 133 9.72 5.60 -7.78
CA ILE A 133 8.87 5.60 -8.98
C ILE A 133 7.64 4.70 -8.77
N SER A 134 7.83 3.51 -8.19
CA SER A 134 6.72 2.60 -7.85
C SER A 134 5.75 3.24 -6.86
N LEU A 135 6.28 3.93 -5.85
CA LEU A 135 5.49 4.64 -4.85
C LEU A 135 4.70 5.82 -5.45
N GLN A 136 5.34 6.58 -6.34
CA GLN A 136 4.71 7.68 -7.09
C GLN A 136 3.58 7.16 -7.99
N ALA A 137 3.79 6.04 -8.69
CA ALA A 137 2.77 5.43 -9.55
C ALA A 137 1.56 4.95 -8.75
N LEU A 138 1.78 4.35 -7.57
CA LEU A 138 0.72 3.99 -6.66
C LEU A 138 -0.05 5.22 -6.18
N ILE A 139 0.66 6.22 -5.64
CA ILE A 139 0.04 7.41 -5.05
C ILE A 139 -0.72 8.22 -6.09
N CYS A 140 -0.25 8.27 -7.33
CA CYS A 140 -0.99 8.91 -8.41
C CYS A 140 -2.37 8.28 -8.64
N GLN A 141 -2.45 6.95 -8.67
CA GLN A 141 -3.73 6.26 -8.86
C GLN A 141 -4.64 6.37 -7.64
N LEU A 142 -4.07 6.36 -6.43
CA LEU A 142 -4.85 6.61 -5.21
C LEU A 142 -5.34 8.06 -5.12
N ASP A 143 -4.54 9.03 -5.60
CA ASP A 143 -4.90 10.45 -5.58
C ASP A 143 -6.09 10.67 -6.51
N VAL A 144 -6.07 10.06 -7.69
CA VAL A 144 -7.23 10.00 -8.61
C VAL A 144 -8.43 9.35 -7.94
N ALA A 145 -8.27 8.17 -7.34
CA ALA A 145 -9.35 7.44 -6.70
C ALA A 145 -10.02 8.25 -5.58
N THR A 146 -9.22 8.98 -4.80
CA THR A 146 -9.71 9.79 -3.68
C THR A 146 -10.19 11.18 -4.07
N GLU A 147 -10.28 11.52 -5.35
CA GLU A 147 -11.14 12.63 -5.80
C GLU A 147 -12.63 12.24 -5.73
N ASN A 148 -12.95 10.93 -5.71
CA ASN A 148 -14.32 10.45 -5.53
C ASN A 148 -14.70 10.38 -4.04
N MET A 149 -15.72 11.15 -3.65
CA MET A 149 -16.26 11.17 -2.28
C MET A 149 -16.80 9.81 -1.82
N GLU A 150 -17.32 8.99 -2.74
CA GLU A 150 -17.78 7.65 -2.41
C GLU A 150 -16.62 6.79 -1.91
N VAL A 151 -15.47 6.82 -2.59
CA VAL A 151 -14.25 6.10 -2.19
C VAL A 151 -13.74 6.60 -0.84
N GLN A 152 -13.77 7.92 -0.60
CA GLN A 152 -13.43 8.49 0.70
C GLN A 152 -14.33 7.93 1.82
N ASN A 153 -15.62 7.72 1.53
CA ASN A 153 -16.62 7.28 2.49
C ASN A 153 -16.60 5.77 2.75
N THR A 154 -16.49 4.96 1.68
CA THR A 154 -16.55 3.49 1.72
C THR A 154 -15.17 2.86 1.97
N GLY A 155 -14.10 3.53 1.55
CA GLY A 155 -12.72 3.13 1.75
C GLY A 155 -12.14 2.31 0.60
N LEU A 156 -11.04 1.62 0.89
CA LEU A 156 -10.23 0.88 -0.06
C LEU A 156 -10.07 -0.57 0.38
N ASN A 157 -10.15 -1.48 -0.58
CA ASN A 157 -9.69 -2.85 -0.47
C ASN A 157 -8.42 -3.00 -1.31
N PHE A 158 -7.42 -3.70 -0.79
CA PHE A 158 -6.18 -4.01 -1.51
C PHE A 158 -6.19 -5.47 -1.89
N ILE A 159 -5.94 -5.78 -3.16
CA ILE A 159 -5.78 -7.13 -3.68
C ILE A 159 -4.33 -7.26 -4.14
N TYR A 160 -3.53 -7.96 -3.35
CA TYR A 160 -2.12 -8.19 -3.65
C TYR A 160 -1.92 -9.59 -4.20
N ASP A 161 -1.86 -9.65 -5.52
CA ASP A 161 -1.52 -10.85 -6.27
C ASP A 161 -0.02 -11.09 -6.27
N MET A 162 0.38 -12.16 -5.60
CA MET A 162 1.76 -12.61 -5.48
C MET A 162 2.07 -13.82 -6.37
N GLN A 163 1.22 -14.11 -7.36
CA GLN A 163 1.47 -15.18 -8.32
C GLN A 163 2.86 -15.00 -8.94
N ASN A 164 3.62 -16.09 -9.00
CA ASN A 164 4.99 -16.13 -9.52
C ASN A 164 5.99 -15.19 -8.81
N CYS A 165 5.69 -14.71 -7.61
CA CYS A 165 6.62 -13.92 -6.81
C CYS A 165 7.65 -14.82 -6.12
N SER A 166 8.91 -14.72 -6.53
CA SER A 166 10.04 -15.32 -5.81
C SER A 166 10.54 -14.43 -4.66
N ALA A 167 11.30 -15.01 -3.72
CA ALA A 167 11.81 -14.26 -2.58
C ALA A 167 12.77 -13.12 -2.98
N SER A 168 13.54 -13.27 -4.06
CA SER A 168 14.43 -12.23 -4.58
C SER A 168 13.66 -11.08 -5.26
N GLN A 169 12.41 -11.32 -5.64
CA GLN A 169 11.54 -10.34 -6.28
C GLN A 169 10.70 -9.54 -5.27
N PHE A 170 10.65 -9.97 -4.02
CA PHE A 170 9.89 -9.30 -2.99
C PHE A 170 10.67 -8.10 -2.43
N ASP A 171 10.25 -6.90 -2.80
CA ASP A 171 10.81 -5.67 -2.26
C ASP A 171 10.16 -5.32 -0.92
N MET A 172 10.83 -5.73 0.17
CA MET A 172 10.38 -5.47 1.53
C MET A 172 10.36 -3.96 1.85
N ASN A 173 11.31 -3.19 1.32
CA ASN A 173 11.40 -1.76 1.63
C ASN A 173 10.24 -1.00 0.98
N LEU A 174 9.97 -1.27 -0.30
CA LEU A 174 8.79 -0.75 -0.98
C LEU A 174 7.51 -1.16 -0.25
N SER A 175 7.37 -2.44 0.09
CA SER A 175 6.19 -2.95 0.81
C SER A 175 5.97 -2.22 2.14
N ARG A 176 7.04 -1.95 2.91
CA ARG A 176 6.96 -1.19 4.17
C ARG A 176 6.53 0.26 3.93
N LYS A 177 7.05 0.92 2.90
CA LYS A 177 6.66 2.30 2.54
C LYS A 177 5.20 2.38 2.12
N ILE A 178 4.75 1.46 1.28
CA ILE A 178 3.34 1.33 0.88
C ILE A 178 2.46 1.14 2.11
N LEU A 179 2.80 0.20 3.00
CA LEU A 179 2.03 -0.02 4.23
C LEU A 179 1.99 1.20 5.14
N LYS A 180 3.12 1.90 5.32
CA LYS A 180 3.18 3.13 6.11
C LYS A 180 2.26 4.21 5.56
N LEU A 181 2.17 4.37 4.23
CA LEU A 181 1.21 5.28 3.60
C LEU A 181 -0.23 4.86 3.86
N LEU A 182 -0.53 3.57 3.72
CA LEU A 182 -1.89 3.04 3.78
C LEU A 182 -2.44 2.87 5.20
N GLN A 183 -1.57 2.73 6.21
CA GLN A 183 -1.96 2.57 7.62
C GLN A 183 -2.45 3.88 8.27
N GLY A 184 -3.59 4.38 7.80
CA GLY A 184 -4.25 5.53 8.41
C GLY A 184 -3.54 6.86 8.16
N ASN A 185 -2.71 6.94 7.12
CA ASN A 185 -2.07 8.17 6.66
C ASN A 185 -2.54 8.59 5.27
N TYR A 186 -3.67 8.06 4.80
CA TYR A 186 -4.23 8.34 3.49
C TYR A 186 -5.73 8.69 3.61
N PRO A 187 -6.28 9.62 2.80
CA PRO A 187 -7.66 10.10 2.89
C PRO A 187 -8.72 9.09 2.40
N ALA A 188 -8.51 7.81 2.71
CA ALA A 188 -9.48 6.74 2.58
C ALA A 188 -9.07 5.61 3.54
N MET A 189 -10.05 4.97 4.17
CA MET A 189 -9.75 3.87 5.09
C MET A 189 -9.43 2.58 4.34
N VAL A 190 -8.33 1.91 4.69
CA VAL A 190 -8.11 0.51 4.27
C VAL A 190 -9.07 -0.39 5.05
N LYS A 191 -9.97 -1.07 4.33
CA LYS A 191 -10.92 -2.02 4.92
C LYS A 191 -10.33 -3.42 4.96
N ASN A 192 -9.86 -3.91 3.82
CA ASN A 192 -9.31 -5.24 3.68
C ASN A 192 -8.03 -5.24 2.87
N ILE A 193 -7.14 -6.18 3.17
CA ILE A 193 -5.98 -6.53 2.34
C ILE A 193 -6.09 -8.02 2.05
N PHE A 194 -6.32 -8.36 0.80
CA PHE A 194 -6.35 -9.72 0.28
C PHE A 194 -4.99 -10.06 -0.30
N ILE A 195 -4.43 -11.21 0.09
CA ILE A 195 -3.14 -11.69 -0.42
C ILE A 195 -3.40 -12.97 -1.23
N ILE A 196 -3.10 -12.91 -2.53
CA ILE A 196 -3.51 -13.92 -3.51
C ILE A 196 -2.28 -14.68 -3.99
N SER A 197 -2.40 -16.01 -4.13
CA SER A 197 -1.37 -16.85 -4.75
C SER A 197 0.03 -16.70 -4.13
N ALA A 198 0.08 -16.36 -2.85
CA ALA A 198 1.33 -16.03 -2.20
C ALA A 198 2.19 -17.27 -1.95
N PRO A 199 3.52 -17.12 -2.14
CA PRO A 199 4.44 -18.24 -2.05
C PRO A 199 4.56 -18.75 -0.61
N LYS A 200 4.91 -20.03 -0.45
CA LYS A 200 5.01 -20.69 0.87
C LYS A 200 5.91 -19.93 1.85
N TRP A 201 7.02 -19.38 1.37
CA TRP A 201 7.95 -18.61 2.21
C TRP A 201 7.27 -17.37 2.82
N PHE A 202 6.39 -16.69 2.07
CA PHE A 202 5.67 -15.52 2.55
C PHE A 202 4.64 -15.91 3.62
N LYS A 203 3.95 -17.04 3.43
CA LYS A 203 3.01 -17.59 4.41
C LYS A 203 3.68 -17.85 5.74
N ILE A 204 4.83 -18.50 5.70
CA ILE A 204 5.59 -18.88 6.90
C ILE A 204 6.10 -17.63 7.61
N ALA A 205 6.65 -16.67 6.86
CA ALA A 205 7.19 -15.45 7.42
C ALA A 205 6.11 -14.59 8.09
N TYR A 206 4.96 -14.37 7.44
CA TYR A 206 3.98 -13.36 7.88
C TYR A 206 2.69 -13.91 8.46
N LYS A 207 2.53 -15.24 8.53
CA LYS A 207 1.36 -15.91 9.13
C LYS A 207 0.02 -15.36 8.61
N VAL A 208 -0.04 -15.07 7.31
CA VAL A 208 -1.22 -14.48 6.66
C VAL A 208 -2.17 -15.55 6.11
N MET A 209 -3.46 -15.23 6.10
CA MET A 209 -4.45 -15.99 5.33
C MET A 209 -4.26 -15.68 3.84
N MET A 210 -4.32 -16.72 3.01
CA MET A 210 -4.10 -16.61 1.57
C MET A 210 -5.35 -17.05 0.82
N TYR A 211 -5.62 -16.34 -0.26
CA TYR A 211 -6.66 -16.71 -1.20
C TYR A 211 -6.01 -17.25 -2.47
N THR A 212 -6.69 -18.17 -3.11
CA THR A 212 -6.43 -18.53 -4.50
C THR A 212 -7.09 -17.51 -5.43
N SER A 213 -6.66 -17.46 -6.70
CA SER A 213 -7.32 -16.64 -7.73
C SER A 213 -8.82 -16.92 -7.82
N ASP A 214 -9.23 -18.21 -7.81
CA ASP A 214 -10.63 -18.61 -7.87
C ASP A 214 -11.42 -18.14 -6.64
N GLN A 215 -10.88 -18.31 -5.43
CA GLN A 215 -11.53 -17.82 -4.21
C GLN A 215 -11.73 -16.30 -4.23
N MET A 216 -10.77 -15.55 -4.76
CA MET A 216 -10.92 -14.10 -4.89
C MET A 216 -11.95 -13.70 -5.92
N ARG A 217 -12.00 -14.39 -7.06
CA ARG A 217 -13.05 -14.18 -8.05
C ARG A 217 -14.43 -14.38 -7.43
N ASP A 218 -14.60 -15.47 -6.70
CA ASP A 218 -15.87 -15.80 -6.05
C ASP A 218 -16.25 -14.74 -5.00
N VAL A 219 -15.28 -14.21 -4.27
CA VAL A 219 -15.48 -13.06 -3.36
C VAL A 219 -15.91 -11.81 -4.13
N LEU A 220 -15.21 -11.46 -5.22
CA LEU A 220 -15.53 -10.28 -6.04
C LEU A 220 -16.93 -10.37 -6.67
N ILE A 221 -17.33 -11.55 -7.14
CA ILE A 221 -18.67 -11.77 -7.71
C ILE A 221 -19.73 -11.76 -6.60
N THR A 222 -19.56 -12.58 -5.57
CA THR A 222 -20.63 -12.85 -4.59
C THR A 222 -20.81 -11.72 -3.59
N HIS A 223 -19.70 -11.14 -3.09
CA HIS A 223 -19.75 -10.13 -2.03
C HIS A 223 -19.73 -8.70 -2.57
N TYR A 224 -19.01 -8.48 -3.67
CA TYR A 224 -18.86 -7.16 -4.25
C TYR A 224 -19.67 -6.96 -5.54
N ASN A 225 -20.31 -7.99 -6.08
CA ASN A 225 -21.18 -7.90 -7.27
C ASN A 225 -20.47 -7.40 -8.54
N TYR A 226 -19.21 -7.83 -8.75
CA TYR A 226 -18.51 -7.61 -10.01
C TYR A 226 -19.00 -8.57 -11.10
N SER A 227 -19.03 -8.08 -12.35
CA SER A 227 -19.11 -8.95 -13.54
C SER A 227 -17.73 -9.56 -13.83
N LEU A 228 -17.68 -10.68 -14.54
CA LEU A 228 -16.43 -11.28 -15.02
C LEU A 228 -15.63 -10.30 -15.89
N ASP A 229 -16.29 -9.44 -16.65
CA ASP A 229 -15.67 -8.42 -17.50
C ASP A 229 -14.91 -7.35 -16.71
N ASP A 230 -15.23 -7.18 -15.42
CA ASP A 230 -14.58 -6.23 -14.52
C ASP A 230 -13.45 -6.88 -13.69
N ILE A 231 -13.29 -8.20 -13.77
CA ILE A 231 -12.32 -8.97 -12.96
C ILE A 231 -11.10 -9.31 -13.82
N PRO A 232 -9.86 -9.08 -13.33
CA PRO A 232 -8.64 -9.39 -14.06
C PRO A 232 -8.54 -10.86 -14.50
N ILE A 233 -7.96 -11.11 -15.68
CA ILE A 233 -7.72 -12.47 -16.19
C ILE A 233 -6.85 -13.30 -15.22
N SER A 234 -5.92 -12.68 -14.49
CA SER A 234 -5.09 -13.33 -13.45
C SER A 234 -5.90 -13.88 -12.27
N LEU A 235 -7.09 -13.31 -12.03
CA LEU A 235 -8.06 -13.79 -11.05
C LEU A 235 -9.13 -14.68 -11.70
N GLY A 236 -9.03 -15.00 -12.99
CA GLY A 236 -10.00 -15.83 -13.71
C GLY A 236 -11.25 -15.09 -14.20
N GLY A 237 -11.16 -13.76 -14.40
CA GLY A 237 -12.15 -12.97 -15.13
C GLY A 237 -11.76 -12.70 -16.59
N SER A 238 -12.30 -11.64 -17.18
CA SER A 238 -12.13 -11.28 -18.60
C SER A 238 -11.48 -9.92 -18.82
N LEU A 239 -11.22 -9.16 -17.76
CA LEU A 239 -10.51 -7.87 -17.86
C LEU A 239 -9.02 -8.11 -18.17
N ASP A 240 -8.59 -7.72 -19.37
CA ASP A 240 -7.17 -7.55 -19.68
C ASP A 240 -6.72 -6.14 -19.27
N PRO A 241 -5.95 -6.00 -18.17
CA PRO A 241 -5.51 -4.68 -17.74
C PRO A 241 -4.53 -4.05 -18.75
N THR A 242 -3.81 -4.85 -19.54
CA THR A 242 -2.76 -4.38 -20.45
C THR A 242 -3.28 -3.46 -21.55
N LEU A 243 -4.52 -3.67 -21.98
CA LEU A 243 -5.18 -2.85 -22.99
C LEU A 243 -5.49 -1.42 -22.51
N ASN A 244 -5.50 -1.18 -21.19
CA ASN A 244 -5.90 0.08 -20.59
C ASN A 244 -4.73 0.91 -20.02
N GLY A 245 -3.48 0.53 -20.29
CA GLY A 245 -2.30 1.26 -19.78
C GLY A 245 -2.29 2.75 -20.11
N ASN A 246 -2.53 3.10 -21.37
CA ASN A 246 -2.57 4.49 -21.83
C ASN A 246 -3.73 5.27 -21.19
N ASN A 247 -4.91 4.66 -21.10
CA ASN A 247 -6.10 5.28 -20.52
C ASN A 247 -5.85 5.64 -19.05
N ARG A 248 -5.15 4.79 -18.28
CA ARG A 248 -4.79 5.06 -16.89
C ARG A 248 -3.85 6.25 -16.76
N TYR A 249 -2.80 6.31 -17.57
CA TYR A 249 -1.92 7.48 -17.57
C TYR A 249 -2.67 8.76 -17.92
N GLN A 250 -3.52 8.74 -18.95
CA GLN A 250 -4.33 9.91 -19.33
C GLN A 250 -5.31 10.33 -18.23
N THR A 251 -5.92 9.37 -17.53
CA THR A 251 -6.80 9.63 -16.38
C THR A 251 -6.02 10.27 -15.23
N CYS A 252 -4.85 9.73 -14.90
CA CYS A 252 -3.94 10.32 -13.93
C CYS A 252 -3.57 11.74 -14.31
N LEU A 253 -3.03 11.95 -15.52
CA LEU A 253 -2.60 13.24 -16.03
C LEU A 253 -3.73 14.27 -15.95
N SER A 254 -4.89 13.98 -16.55
CA SER A 254 -6.03 14.91 -16.58
C SER A 254 -6.57 15.24 -15.19
N THR A 255 -6.60 14.27 -14.27
CA THR A 255 -7.15 14.49 -12.92
C THR A 255 -6.17 15.23 -12.03
N VAL A 256 -4.90 14.81 -11.96
CA VAL A 256 -3.94 15.38 -11.01
C VAL A 256 -3.36 16.71 -11.47
N THR A 257 -3.45 17.05 -12.77
CA THR A 257 -3.01 18.36 -13.28
C THR A 257 -4.16 19.37 -13.43
N ASN A 258 -5.39 18.97 -13.17
CA ASN A 258 -6.52 19.89 -13.09
C ASN A 258 -6.36 20.81 -11.88
N SER A 259 -6.36 22.13 -12.09
CA SER A 259 -6.23 23.12 -11.01
C SER A 259 -7.35 23.07 -9.96
N GLN A 260 -8.48 22.45 -10.29
CA GLN A 260 -9.59 22.21 -9.36
C GLN A 260 -9.45 20.92 -8.55
N SER A 261 -8.46 20.08 -8.87
CA SER A 261 -8.12 18.87 -8.12
C SER A 261 -7.44 19.22 -6.81
N ILE A 262 -7.79 18.50 -5.76
CA ILE A 262 -7.20 18.69 -4.44
C ILE A 262 -5.71 18.34 -4.44
N CYS A 263 -5.31 17.40 -5.29
CA CYS A 263 -3.93 16.93 -5.36
C CYS A 263 -3.04 17.76 -6.29
N HIS A 264 -3.58 18.75 -7.02
CA HIS A 264 -2.86 19.50 -8.04
C HIS A 264 -1.49 20.02 -7.60
N SER A 265 -1.40 20.54 -6.37
CA SER A 265 -0.17 21.12 -5.81
C SER A 265 0.99 20.13 -5.67
N TYR A 266 0.74 18.82 -5.69
CA TYR A 266 1.78 17.81 -5.61
C TYR A 266 2.36 17.44 -6.98
N TYR A 267 1.77 17.89 -8.08
CA TYR A 267 2.14 17.44 -9.42
C TYR A 267 2.67 18.58 -10.28
N SER A 268 3.70 18.28 -11.08
CA SER A 268 4.28 19.21 -12.05
C SER A 268 4.48 18.54 -13.41
N LEU A 269 4.31 19.33 -14.46
CA LEU A 269 4.57 18.93 -15.85
C LEU A 269 6.03 19.12 -16.25
N ASP A 270 6.77 19.98 -15.55
CA ASP A 270 8.12 20.42 -15.89
C ASP A 270 9.16 19.42 -15.38
N TYR A 271 9.19 18.24 -15.99
CA TYR A 271 10.20 17.24 -15.68
C TYR A 271 11.59 17.73 -16.10
N GLN A 272 12.47 17.92 -15.12
CA GLN A 272 13.89 18.21 -15.34
C GLN A 272 14.68 16.91 -15.13
N PRO A 273 15.32 16.35 -16.17
CA PRO A 273 16.14 15.16 -15.99
C PRO A 273 17.30 15.48 -15.04
N LYS A 274 17.58 14.57 -14.09
CA LYS A 274 18.83 14.64 -13.31
C LYS A 274 19.98 14.44 -14.29
N THR A 275 20.65 15.51 -14.70
CA THR A 275 21.91 15.39 -15.44
C THR A 275 22.97 14.88 -14.48
N THR A 276 23.27 13.58 -14.54
CA THR A 276 24.49 13.04 -13.96
C THR A 276 25.64 13.50 -14.83
N THR A 277 26.11 14.73 -14.62
CA THR A 277 27.42 15.15 -15.11
C THR A 277 28.43 14.39 -14.26
N SER A 278 28.92 13.26 -14.77
CA SER A 278 30.16 12.68 -14.31
C SER A 278 31.25 13.73 -14.56
N ASN A 279 31.49 14.59 -13.58
CA ASN A 279 32.69 15.39 -13.53
C ASN A 279 33.85 14.42 -13.36
N ILE A 280 34.34 13.87 -14.48
CA ILE A 280 35.72 13.40 -14.59
C ILE A 280 36.56 14.68 -14.50
N LEU A 281 36.77 15.14 -13.27
CA LEU A 281 37.80 16.10 -12.97
C LEU A 281 39.10 15.32 -12.91
N PHE A 282 39.84 15.36 -14.03
CA PHE A 282 41.28 15.22 -14.00
C PHE A 282 41.83 16.32 -13.08
N PHE A 283 42.23 15.96 -11.87
CA PHE A 283 43.23 16.72 -11.14
C PHE A 283 44.30 15.77 -10.60
N ASN A 284 45.48 15.99 -11.16
CA ASN A 284 46.78 15.53 -10.70
C ASN A 284 47.00 15.89 -9.23
N THR A 285 47.71 14.99 -8.55
CA THR A 285 48.63 15.19 -7.41
C THR A 285 48.56 16.51 -6.66
N ASP A 286 48.27 16.44 -5.35
CA ASP A 286 49.31 16.70 -4.35
C ASP A 286 48.91 16.27 -2.93
N HIS A 287 49.87 15.66 -2.24
CA HIS A 287 49.87 15.33 -0.82
C HIS A 287 50.06 16.61 0.02
N HIS A 288 49.26 16.81 1.07
CA HIS A 288 49.75 16.94 2.46
C HIS A 288 48.63 17.27 3.50
N HIS A 289 48.61 16.43 4.54
CA HIS A 289 48.48 16.69 5.98
C HIS A 289 47.24 17.31 6.69
N HIS A 290 46.91 16.59 7.78
CA HIS A 290 46.43 16.98 9.13
C HIS A 290 44.94 16.95 9.53
N HIS A 291 44.59 15.84 10.23
CA HIS A 291 44.25 15.71 11.67
C HIS A 291 43.04 16.42 12.35
N HIS A 292 42.40 15.61 13.22
CA HIS A 292 41.52 15.88 14.39
C HIS A 292 40.04 16.23 14.13
N GLN A 293 39.07 15.36 14.47
CA GLN A 293 38.50 14.94 15.79
C GLN A 293 37.41 15.89 16.33
N ASN A 294 36.19 15.35 16.48
CA ASN A 294 35.28 15.39 17.65
C ASN A 294 33.91 14.81 17.21
N GLN A 295 33.47 13.64 17.68
CA GLN A 295 32.82 13.31 18.97
C GLN A 295 31.53 14.09 19.28
N ASP A 296 30.43 13.34 19.14
CA ASP A 296 29.30 13.12 20.06
C ASP A 296 28.53 14.31 20.65
N THR A 297 27.21 14.30 20.42
CA THR A 297 26.22 14.39 21.51
C THR A 297 24.88 13.77 21.10
N SER A 298 24.46 12.82 21.92
CA SER A 298 23.18 12.12 21.97
C SER A 298 22.05 12.98 22.53
N SER A 299 20.80 12.76 22.08
CA SER A 299 19.66 12.70 23.01
C SER A 299 18.45 11.97 22.42
N THR A 300 17.88 11.13 23.28
CA THR A 300 16.80 10.17 23.06
C THR A 300 15.53 10.71 23.74
N LEU A 301 14.37 10.59 23.10
CA LEU A 301 13.07 10.54 23.79
C LEU A 301 12.06 9.85 22.87
N SER A 302 11.51 8.71 23.29
CA SER A 302 10.43 7.99 22.62
C SER A 302 9.32 7.72 23.62
N SER A 303 8.12 8.20 23.30
CA SER A 303 6.88 7.96 24.03
C SER A 303 6.03 6.91 23.31
N THR A 304 5.49 5.99 24.10
CA THR A 304 4.70 4.83 23.69
C THR A 304 3.22 5.23 23.49
N ILE A 305 2.61 4.84 22.36
CA ILE A 305 1.16 4.92 22.16
C ILE A 305 0.62 3.53 21.84
N THR A 306 -0.26 3.04 22.70
CA THR A 306 -1.07 1.83 22.57
C THR A 306 -2.24 2.06 21.62
N THR A 307 -2.45 1.17 20.64
CA THR A 307 -3.68 1.12 19.82
C THR A 307 -4.23 -0.30 19.75
N THR A 308 -5.55 -0.41 19.92
CA THR A 308 -6.38 -1.61 19.94
C THR A 308 -6.69 -2.11 18.53
N SER A 309 -6.71 -3.43 18.34
CA SER A 309 -6.61 -4.10 17.02
C SER A 309 -7.91 -4.76 16.54
N PRO A 310 -8.36 -4.52 15.29
CA PRO A 310 -9.23 -5.42 14.53
C PRO A 310 -8.41 -6.48 13.76
N LYS A 311 -8.97 -7.68 13.59
CA LYS A 311 -8.31 -8.89 13.03
C LYS A 311 -7.60 -8.73 11.66
N SER A 312 -7.92 -7.69 10.86
CA SER A 312 -7.24 -7.32 9.62
C SER A 312 -5.79 -6.80 9.84
N LEU A 313 -5.51 -6.22 11.01
CA LEU A 313 -4.17 -5.79 11.39
C LEU A 313 -3.22 -6.96 11.68
N VAL A 314 -3.67 -8.21 11.80
CA VAL A 314 -2.79 -9.32 12.21
C VAL A 314 -1.72 -9.63 11.15
N ALA A 315 -2.09 -9.62 9.86
CA ALA A 315 -1.12 -9.72 8.75
C ALA A 315 -0.15 -8.53 8.71
N ILE A 316 -0.67 -7.35 9.05
CA ILE A 316 0.03 -6.06 9.01
C ILE A 316 1.00 -5.91 10.19
N VAL A 317 0.62 -6.39 11.38
CA VAL A 317 1.44 -6.45 12.59
C VAL A 317 2.50 -7.55 12.47
N ALA A 318 2.22 -8.65 11.77
CA ALA A 318 3.22 -9.69 11.51
C ALA A 318 4.40 -9.20 10.66
N LEU A 319 4.14 -8.34 9.66
CA LEU A 319 5.19 -7.65 8.89
C LEU A 319 6.06 -6.72 9.76
N ARG A 320 5.53 -6.21 10.88
CA ARG A 320 6.23 -5.33 11.83
C ARG A 320 7.01 -6.12 12.92
N ARG A 321 6.45 -7.20 13.46
CA ARG A 321 7.01 -7.94 14.62
C ARG A 321 8.29 -8.73 14.32
N ASN A 322 8.49 -9.23 13.11
CA ASN A 322 9.67 -10.04 12.79
C ASN A 322 10.99 -9.24 12.71
N HIS A 323 10.97 -7.92 12.93
CA HIS A 323 12.16 -7.08 12.97
C HIS A 323 12.60 -6.72 14.40
N GLU A 324 11.78 -6.91 15.43
CA GLU A 324 12.20 -6.66 16.82
C GLU A 324 12.97 -7.84 17.44
N SER A 325 13.15 -8.94 16.69
CA SER A 325 13.88 -10.12 17.13
C SER A 325 14.92 -10.58 16.10
N SER A 326 15.85 -9.71 15.71
CA SER A 326 17.10 -10.12 15.05
C SER A 326 18.14 -9.00 15.09
N SER A 327 18.59 -8.65 16.29
CA SER A 327 19.85 -7.93 16.49
C SER A 327 20.48 -8.31 17.83
N SER A 328 21.17 -9.45 17.88
CA SER A 328 22.23 -9.67 18.84
C SER A 328 23.15 -10.85 18.45
N SER A 329 24.42 -10.48 18.28
CA SER A 329 25.60 -11.25 18.71
C SER A 329 26.06 -12.43 17.85
N SER A 330 26.83 -12.11 16.81
CA SER A 330 27.96 -12.94 16.38
C SER A 330 28.99 -12.98 17.53
N SER A 331 29.23 -14.16 18.10
CA SER A 331 30.38 -14.39 18.97
C SER A 331 31.10 -15.66 18.55
N GLN A 332 32.38 -15.45 18.27
CA GLN A 332 33.38 -16.44 17.93
C GLN A 332 33.44 -17.53 19.01
N ILE A 333 33.44 -18.80 18.60
CA ILE A 333 34.06 -19.87 19.40
C ILE A 333 34.97 -20.69 18.48
N ARG A 334 36.26 -20.59 18.79
CA ARG A 334 37.39 -21.31 18.23
C ARG A 334 37.61 -22.56 19.09
N VAL A 335 37.47 -23.76 18.54
CA VAL A 335 38.02 -24.98 19.15
C VAL A 335 38.71 -25.82 18.09
N ARG A 336 40.02 -26.05 18.30
CA ARG A 336 40.86 -27.03 17.61
C ARG A 336 40.54 -28.43 18.15
N LYS A 337 40.45 -29.44 17.28
CA LYS A 337 41.09 -30.75 17.50
C LYS A 337 41.36 -31.47 16.17
N ARG A 338 42.49 -32.18 16.15
CA ARG A 338 43.19 -32.84 15.05
C ARG A 338 42.65 -34.25 14.72
N GLU A 339 43.02 -34.71 13.52
CA GLU A 339 43.25 -36.10 13.05
C GLU A 339 42.00 -36.99 12.90
N SER A 340 41.81 -37.89 11.93
CA SER A 340 42.61 -38.37 10.79
C SER A 340 41.72 -39.28 9.89
N SER A 341 42.01 -39.30 8.58
CA SER A 341 41.94 -40.40 7.59
C SER A 341 40.73 -41.34 7.37
N SER A 342 40.53 -41.62 6.06
CA SER A 342 39.93 -42.81 5.39
C SER A 342 38.41 -42.83 5.26
N SER A 343 37.76 -43.46 4.27
CA SER A 343 37.95 -43.78 2.84
C SER A 343 36.64 -44.45 2.39
N SER A 344 36.44 -44.68 1.08
CA SER A 344 35.38 -45.49 0.45
C SER A 344 33.99 -44.80 0.32
N ASP A 345 33.56 -44.42 -0.88
CA ASP A 345 32.99 -45.23 -1.99
C ASP A 345 31.47 -45.39 -1.87
N THR A 346 30.71 -44.71 -2.70
CA THR A 346 30.10 -45.29 -3.91
C THR A 346 29.07 -44.34 -4.52
N ASP A 347 29.21 -44.16 -5.83
CA ASP A 347 28.38 -43.37 -6.72
C ASP A 347 27.45 -44.34 -7.47
N LYS A 348 26.19 -43.92 -7.66
CA LYS A 348 25.26 -44.24 -8.77
C LYS A 348 24.90 -45.71 -9.12
N ARG A 349 23.58 -45.90 -9.24
CA ARG A 349 22.77 -46.10 -10.48
C ARG A 349 21.91 -47.38 -10.55
N LEU A 350 20.78 -47.22 -11.25
CA LEU A 350 19.80 -48.21 -11.80
C LEU A 350 18.70 -48.63 -10.81
N ARG A 351 17.42 -48.80 -11.15
CA ARG A 351 16.61 -48.72 -12.39
C ARG A 351 15.13 -48.92 -11.95
N SER A 352 14.19 -48.11 -12.46
CA SER A 352 13.06 -48.52 -13.32
C SER A 352 11.81 -49.17 -12.68
N ASN A 353 10.66 -48.69 -13.18
CA ASN A 353 9.36 -49.34 -13.43
C ASN A 353 8.16 -49.14 -12.49
N GLU A 354 7.16 -48.45 -13.06
CA GLU A 354 5.77 -48.90 -13.33
C GLU A 354 4.99 -49.60 -12.20
N ASN A 355 3.91 -48.98 -11.70
CA ASN A 355 2.55 -49.22 -12.21
C ASN A 355 1.45 -48.54 -11.35
N SER A 356 0.38 -48.21 -12.06
CA SER A 356 -0.91 -47.64 -11.67
C SER A 356 -1.69 -48.46 -10.65
N ILE A 357 -2.41 -47.81 -9.71
CA ILE A 357 -3.69 -48.29 -9.15
C ILE A 357 -4.56 -47.06 -8.79
N GLU A 358 -5.80 -47.09 -9.27
CA GLU A 358 -6.95 -46.23 -8.96
C GLU A 358 -7.36 -46.36 -7.48
N GLU A 359 -7.84 -45.29 -6.83
CA GLU A 359 -9.03 -45.40 -5.97
C GLU A 359 -9.47 -44.04 -5.39
N GLU A 360 -10.75 -43.77 -5.65
CA GLU A 360 -11.77 -43.16 -4.80
C GLU A 360 -11.57 -41.80 -4.10
N SER A 361 -12.53 -40.93 -4.43
CA SER A 361 -12.91 -39.70 -3.74
C SER A 361 -13.63 -40.02 -2.42
N PRO A 362 -13.64 -39.05 -1.48
CA PRO A 362 -14.87 -38.84 -0.75
C PRO A 362 -15.37 -37.39 -0.82
N ILE A 363 -16.67 -37.34 -1.07
CA ILE A 363 -17.61 -36.23 -0.95
C ILE A 363 -17.49 -35.58 0.45
N ILE A 364 -17.26 -34.27 0.51
CA ILE A 364 -17.47 -33.48 1.74
C ILE A 364 -18.51 -32.40 1.47
N LYS A 365 -19.63 -32.51 2.19
CA LYS A 365 -20.79 -31.60 2.24
C LYS A 365 -20.42 -30.23 2.86
N PRO A 366 -21.18 -29.16 2.57
CA PRO A 366 -20.83 -27.79 2.98
C PRO A 366 -21.02 -27.57 4.48
N LEU A 367 -19.98 -27.07 5.15
CA LEU A 367 -20.02 -26.61 6.54
C LEU A 367 -20.63 -25.20 6.60
N THR A 368 -21.88 -25.16 7.04
CA THR A 368 -22.53 -23.97 7.59
C THR A 368 -21.93 -23.71 8.98
N TYR A 369 -21.31 -22.54 9.21
CA TYR A 369 -20.91 -22.12 10.55
C TYR A 369 -21.45 -20.72 10.86
N ILE A 370 -22.33 -20.68 11.86
CA ILE A 370 -22.93 -19.49 12.46
C ILE A 370 -21.99 -19.05 13.61
N PRO A 371 -21.59 -17.77 13.72
CA PRO A 371 -20.76 -17.33 14.84
C PRO A 371 -21.61 -17.19 16.11
N GLN A 372 -21.24 -17.91 17.17
CA GLN A 372 -21.69 -17.60 18.53
C GLN A 372 -20.90 -16.41 19.09
N GLU A 373 -21.65 -15.49 19.69
CA GLU A 373 -21.22 -14.34 20.48
C GLU A 373 -20.38 -14.80 21.69
N ILE A 374 -19.31 -14.05 21.99
CA ILE A 374 -18.62 -14.12 23.27
C ILE A 374 -18.64 -12.73 23.89
N SER A 375 -19.48 -12.59 24.92
CA SER A 375 -19.45 -11.53 25.91
C SER A 375 -18.18 -11.64 26.76
N ILE A 376 -17.53 -10.52 27.06
CA ILE A 376 -16.59 -10.43 28.17
C ILE A 376 -16.85 -9.11 28.89
N GLU A 377 -17.10 -9.23 30.20
CA GLU A 377 -17.18 -8.20 31.24
C GLU A 377 -15.91 -7.37 31.39
#